data_AF-A0AAV5WI19-F1
#
_entry.id   AF-A0AAV5WI19-F1
#
_cell.length_a   1.000
_cell.length_b   1.000
_cell.length_c   1.000
_cell.angle_alpha   90.00
_cell.angle_beta   90.00
_cell.angle_gamma   90.00
#
_symmetry.space_group_name_H-M   'P 1'
#
loop_
_entity.id
_entity.type
_entity.pdbx_description
1 polymer ?
#
loop_
_entity_poly.entity_id
_entity_poly.type
_entity_poly.pdbx_seq_one_letter_code
_entity_poly.pdbx_strand_id
1 'polypeptide(L)'
;NSEMSFWPLFAIISSSIIDLIGITINIFVLICLYHMKTDANWRIQVFVSNTFALIMYGPVLLLPKWAQDAFVVLGSAHIYLMWQLVPAQSILQFCSLFRSDYSVAKRVLFAYAFVLLLIASSFHSCLQYIPTVGYEELREIGRTAHSLSDSDSFEVYGLPLFFTGSDEGRSMLRTIAFEICPSYVASYLVFFFCSYRVYRMVHNLQEGVHISPRSKNMHSRLLRLQFAQGSIPLFCGGVIITISLICVFFGLNIGEWAVLLSLGLYSSSSIQGTLCLIYLRRTYRSRASKVSRVPSTSSARSHHR
;
A
#
# COMPACT_ATOMS: atom_id res chain seq x y z
N ASN A 1 -11.14 32.42 9.59
CA ASN A 1 -10.39 31.39 8.85
C ASN A 1 -9.13 31.03 9.62
N SER A 2 -9.19 29.98 10.45
CA SER A 2 -7.97 29.43 11.04
C SER A 2 -7.22 28.68 9.93
N GLU A 3 -6.08 29.21 9.49
CA GLU A 3 -5.22 28.53 8.53
C GLU A 3 -4.95 27.12 9.04
N MET A 4 -5.26 26.11 8.22
CA MET A 4 -4.87 24.74 8.54
C MET A 4 -3.35 24.70 8.60
N SER A 5 -2.79 24.13 9.66
CA SER A 5 -1.34 23.95 9.73
C SER A 5 -0.85 23.10 8.55
N PHE A 6 0.37 23.38 8.10
CA PHE A 6 0.99 22.74 6.93
C PHE A 6 0.91 21.20 6.97
N TRP A 7 1.08 20.59 8.15
CA TRP A 7 1.20 19.14 8.28
C TRP A 7 -0.09 18.35 8.03
N PRO A 8 -1.25 18.71 8.63
CA PRO A 8 -2.52 18.11 8.25
C PRO A 8 -2.85 18.31 6.77
N LEU A 9 -2.56 19.49 6.22
CA LEU A 9 -2.78 19.76 4.80
C LEU A 9 -1.92 18.84 3.93
N PHE A 10 -0.62 18.71 4.26
CA PHE A 10 0.30 17.81 3.59
C PHE A 10 -0.17 16.35 3.65
N ALA A 11 -0.58 15.85 4.82
CA ALA A 11 -1.07 14.49 4.98
C ALA A 11 -2.37 14.23 4.19
N ILE A 12 -3.27 15.21 4.13
CA ILE A 12 -4.48 15.14 3.30
C ILE A 12 -4.07 15.08 1.83
N ILE A 13 -3.22 16.00 1.37
CA ILE A 13 -2.77 16.05 -0.03
C ILE A 13 -2.06 14.75 -0.42
N SER A 14 -1.12 14.26 0.39
CA SER A 14 -0.36 13.04 0.08
C SER A 14 -1.27 11.80 0.07
N SER A 15 -2.19 11.68 1.03
CA SER A 15 -3.17 10.58 1.05
C SER A 15 -4.09 10.67 -0.18
N SER A 16 -4.57 11.86 -0.52
CA SER A 16 -5.43 12.08 -1.69
C SER A 16 -4.71 11.79 -3.01
N ILE A 17 -3.43 12.11 -3.13
CA ILE A 17 -2.63 11.76 -4.31
C ILE A 17 -2.48 10.25 -4.43
N ILE A 18 -2.11 9.55 -3.34
CA ILE A 18 -1.98 8.09 -3.35
C ILE A 18 -3.32 7.42 -3.65
N ASP A 19 -4.41 7.89 -3.04
CA ASP A 19 -5.77 7.41 -3.31
C ASP A 19 -6.18 7.66 -4.76
N LEU A 20 -5.91 8.86 -5.29
CA LEU A 20 -6.22 9.19 -6.68
C LEU A 20 -5.44 8.29 -7.63
N ILE A 21 -4.14 8.08 -7.40
CA ILE A 21 -3.31 7.15 -8.18
C ILE A 21 -3.92 5.75 -8.14
N GLY A 22 -4.26 5.24 -6.94
CA GLY A 22 -4.88 3.94 -6.78
C GLY A 22 -6.23 3.83 -7.50
N ILE A 23 -7.11 4.83 -7.38
CA ILE A 23 -8.41 4.86 -8.06
C ILE A 23 -8.22 4.95 -9.58
N THR A 24 -7.33 5.82 -10.06
CA THR A 24 -7.04 5.97 -11.49
C THR A 24 -6.50 4.67 -12.08
N ILE A 25 -5.59 3.97 -11.39
CA ILE A 25 -5.09 2.65 -11.81
C ILE A 25 -6.25 1.64 -11.86
N ASN A 26 -7.08 1.57 -10.82
CA ASN A 26 -8.21 0.63 -10.78
C ASN A 26 -9.26 0.93 -11.86
N ILE A 27 -9.63 2.19 -12.07
CA ILE A 27 -10.56 2.61 -13.13
C ILE A 27 -9.96 2.31 -14.50
N PHE A 28 -8.67 2.61 -14.71
CA PHE A 28 -7.99 2.31 -15.97
C PHE A 28 -8.01 0.81 -16.26
N VAL A 29 -7.71 -0.02 -15.26
CA VAL A 29 -7.83 -1.49 -15.37
C VAL A 29 -9.27 -1.89 -15.72
N LEU A 30 -10.29 -1.34 -15.04
CA LEU A 30 -11.70 -1.64 -15.33
C LEU A 30 -12.13 -1.18 -16.73
N ILE A 31 -11.68 -0.03 -17.21
CA ILE A 31 -11.94 0.48 -18.57
C ILE A 31 -11.27 -0.44 -19.60
N CYS A 32 -10.02 -0.83 -19.37
CA CYS A 32 -9.33 -1.80 -20.22
C CYS A 32 -10.10 -3.13 -20.25
N LEU A 33 -10.53 -3.64 -19.11
CA LEU A 33 -11.36 -4.84 -19.01
C LEU A 33 -12.70 -4.70 -19.74
N TYR A 34 -13.34 -3.53 -19.69
CA TYR A 34 -14.64 -3.28 -20.33
C TYR A 34 -14.53 -3.15 -21.86
N HIS A 35 -13.52 -2.47 -22.37
CA HIS A 35 -13.35 -2.23 -23.81
C HIS A 35 -12.83 -3.44 -24.58
N MET A 36 -12.14 -4.34 -23.89
CA MET A 36 -11.66 -5.56 -24.51
C MET A 36 -12.82 -6.56 -24.56
N LYS A 37 -13.57 -6.55 -25.68
CA LYS A 37 -14.58 -7.56 -26.05
C LYS A 37 -13.91 -8.93 -26.21
N THR A 38 -13.66 -9.62 -25.12
CA THR A 38 -12.79 -10.79 -25.15
C THR A 38 -13.30 -11.83 -24.17
N ASP A 39 -13.42 -13.04 -24.68
CA ASP A 39 -13.88 -14.22 -23.96
C ASP A 39 -12.97 -14.49 -22.75
N ALA A 40 -13.41 -14.08 -21.55
CA ALA A 40 -13.06 -14.53 -20.19
C ALA A 40 -11.58 -14.75 -19.74
N ASN A 41 -10.55 -14.66 -20.57
CA ASN A 41 -9.17 -15.05 -20.23
C ASN A 41 -8.26 -13.86 -19.86
N TRP A 42 -8.77 -12.90 -19.09
CA TRP A 42 -8.03 -11.70 -18.65
C TRP A 42 -7.16 -11.95 -17.42
N ARG A 43 -6.11 -12.73 -17.54
CA ARG A 43 -5.18 -13.01 -16.42
C ARG A 43 -3.93 -12.13 -16.52
N ILE A 44 -3.93 -10.99 -15.83
CA ILE A 44 -2.77 -10.08 -15.85
C ILE A 44 -1.54 -10.74 -15.20
N GLN A 45 -1.76 -11.60 -14.20
CA GLN A 45 -0.69 -12.35 -13.53
C GLN A 45 -0.94 -13.84 -13.74
N VAL A 46 0.05 -14.58 -14.22
CA VAL A 46 -0.05 -16.03 -14.42
C VAL A 46 1.17 -16.74 -13.85
N PHE A 47 0.94 -17.94 -13.33
CA PHE A 47 2.01 -18.87 -12.94
C PHE A 47 1.94 -20.05 -13.89
N VAL A 48 2.89 -20.12 -14.82
CA VAL A 48 2.93 -21.14 -15.87
C VAL A 48 4.36 -21.65 -16.01
N SER A 49 4.54 -22.97 -16.10
CA SER A 49 5.85 -23.61 -16.28
C SER A 49 6.90 -23.16 -15.27
N ASN A 50 6.53 -23.04 -14.00
CA ASN A 50 7.38 -22.50 -12.94
C ASN A 50 7.88 -21.06 -13.17
N THR A 51 7.13 -20.25 -13.92
CA THR A 51 7.44 -18.84 -14.15
C THR A 51 6.26 -17.98 -13.70
N PHE A 52 6.57 -16.92 -12.96
CA PHE A 52 5.62 -15.84 -12.72
C PHE A 52 5.70 -14.87 -13.89
N ALA A 53 4.60 -14.68 -14.60
CA ALA A 53 4.50 -13.77 -15.72
C ALA A 53 3.39 -12.74 -15.48
N LEU A 54 3.71 -11.48 -15.73
CA LEU A 54 2.83 -10.32 -15.76
C LEU A 54 2.62 -9.94 -17.24
N ILE A 55 1.42 -10.17 -17.73
CA ILE A 55 1.09 -9.99 -19.15
C ILE A 55 0.34 -8.68 -19.31
N MET A 56 0.91 -7.80 -20.13
CA MET A 56 0.46 -6.44 -20.36
C MET A 56 -0.24 -6.33 -21.72
N TYR A 57 -1.41 -5.70 -21.70
CA TYR A 57 -2.24 -5.44 -22.87
C TYR A 57 -2.63 -3.96 -22.95
N GLY A 58 -3.17 -3.57 -24.09
CA GLY A 58 -3.89 -2.30 -24.24
C GLY A 58 -2.98 -1.07 -24.34
N PRO A 59 -3.43 0.11 -23.84
CA PRO A 59 -2.76 1.38 -24.12
C PRO A 59 -1.32 1.49 -23.63
N VAL A 60 -0.91 0.69 -22.63
CA VAL A 60 0.49 0.65 -22.19
C VAL A 60 1.42 0.22 -23.33
N LEU A 61 0.96 -0.63 -24.24
CA LEU A 61 1.75 -1.08 -25.39
C LEU A 61 2.03 0.04 -26.40
N LEU A 62 1.25 1.13 -26.36
CA LEU A 62 1.46 2.31 -27.21
C LEU A 62 2.62 3.18 -26.71
N LEU A 63 3.10 2.95 -25.49
CA LEU A 63 4.21 3.69 -24.91
C LEU A 63 5.56 3.14 -25.41
N PRO A 64 6.62 3.96 -25.48
CA PRO A 64 7.96 3.46 -25.74
C PRO A 64 8.41 2.48 -24.63
N LYS A 65 9.27 1.52 -24.96
CA LYS A 65 9.65 0.41 -24.06
C LYS A 65 10.10 0.87 -22.68
N TRP A 66 10.95 1.90 -22.59
CA TRP A 66 11.42 2.44 -21.31
C TRP A 66 10.26 2.93 -20.40
N ALA A 67 9.18 3.44 -20.99
CA ALA A 67 8.02 3.92 -20.24
C ALA A 67 7.12 2.75 -19.81
N GLN A 68 7.06 1.67 -20.60
CA GLN A 68 6.42 0.42 -20.19
C GLN A 68 7.15 -0.22 -19.01
N ASP A 69 8.49 -0.30 -19.09
CA ASP A 69 9.32 -0.81 -18.01
C ASP A 69 9.15 0.03 -16.74
N ALA A 70 9.17 1.36 -16.87
CA ALA A 70 8.91 2.28 -15.76
C ALA A 70 7.51 2.06 -15.15
N PHE A 71 6.49 1.82 -15.97
CA PHE A 71 5.13 1.52 -15.49
C PHE A 71 5.11 0.25 -14.63
N VAL A 72 5.77 -0.83 -15.07
CA VAL A 72 5.85 -2.10 -14.32
C VAL A 72 6.63 -1.94 -13.03
N VAL A 73 7.76 -1.22 -13.06
CA VAL A 73 8.58 -0.96 -11.87
C VAL A 73 7.80 -0.12 -10.85
N LEU A 74 7.11 0.93 -11.29
CA LEU A 74 6.29 1.78 -10.42
C LEU A 74 5.07 1.03 -9.86
N GLY A 75 4.41 0.21 -10.68
CA GLY A 75 3.31 -0.64 -10.24
C GLY A 75 3.76 -1.67 -9.19
N SER A 76 4.93 -2.27 -9.39
CA SER A 76 5.54 -3.18 -8.42
C SER A 76 5.91 -2.46 -7.13
N ALA A 77 6.57 -1.30 -7.23
CA ALA A 77 6.91 -0.47 -6.07
C ALA A 77 5.66 -0.06 -5.28
N HIS A 78 4.55 0.25 -5.96
CA HIS A 78 3.27 0.54 -5.34
C HIS A 78 2.73 -0.62 -4.50
N ILE A 79 2.92 -1.87 -4.95
CA ILE A 79 2.57 -3.06 -4.16
C ILE A 79 3.40 -3.12 -2.87
N TYR A 80 4.72 -2.91 -2.94
CA TYR A 80 5.58 -2.85 -1.75
C TYR A 80 5.16 -1.77 -0.75
N LEU A 81 4.79 -0.58 -1.25
CA LEU A 81 4.33 0.54 -0.43
C LEU A 81 3.14 0.19 0.46
N MET A 82 2.30 -0.76 0.04
CA MET A 82 1.08 -1.14 0.77
C MET A 82 1.35 -1.61 2.21
N TRP A 83 2.44 -2.33 2.45
CA TRP A 83 2.83 -2.73 3.81
C TRP A 83 3.94 -1.86 4.39
N GLN A 84 4.83 -1.32 3.56
CA GLN A 84 5.96 -0.51 4.03
C GLN A 84 5.52 0.82 4.65
N LEU A 85 4.36 1.37 4.25
CA LEU A 85 3.81 2.61 4.83
C LEU A 85 3.10 2.41 6.18
N VAL A 86 2.67 1.19 6.51
CA VAL A 86 1.95 0.85 7.76
C VAL A 86 2.67 1.38 9.02
N PRO A 87 3.99 1.15 9.21
CA PRO A 87 4.69 1.62 10.40
C PRO A 87 4.75 3.14 10.54
N ALA A 88 4.73 3.93 9.45
CA ALA A 88 4.94 5.38 9.50
C ALA A 88 3.95 6.08 10.46
N GLN A 89 2.67 5.74 10.38
CA GLN A 89 1.66 6.33 11.25
C GLN A 89 1.85 5.94 12.73
N SER A 90 2.21 4.67 12.97
CA SER A 90 2.47 4.17 14.32
C SER A 90 3.72 4.82 14.95
N ILE A 91 4.77 5.07 14.15
CA ILE A 91 5.98 5.78 14.56
C ILE A 91 5.65 7.24 14.86
N LEU A 92 4.88 7.93 14.01
CA LEU A 92 4.43 9.30 14.26
C LEU A 92 3.67 9.41 15.59
N GLN A 93 2.75 8.47 15.85
CA GLN A 93 2.00 8.42 17.10
C GLN A 93 2.93 8.13 18.29
N PHE A 94 3.84 7.19 18.15
CA PHE A 94 4.85 6.88 19.17
C PHE A 94 5.70 8.11 19.50
N CYS A 95 6.28 8.78 18.50
CA CYS A 95 7.07 9.98 18.69
C CYS A 95 6.25 11.12 19.32
N SER A 96 4.97 11.27 18.95
CA SER A 96 4.11 12.31 19.54
C SER A 96 3.91 12.14 21.05
N LEU A 97 4.00 10.91 21.55
CA LEU A 97 3.78 10.53 22.93
C LEU A 97 5.09 10.43 23.73
N PHE A 98 6.10 9.76 23.18
CA PHE A 98 7.36 9.45 23.87
C PHE A 98 8.49 10.44 23.56
N ARG A 99 8.37 11.25 22.50
CA ARG A 99 9.37 12.24 22.06
C ARG A 99 8.71 13.59 21.81
N SER A 100 8.06 14.10 22.86
CA SER A 100 7.35 15.39 22.82
C SER A 100 8.28 16.58 22.57
N ASP A 101 9.58 16.42 22.86
CA ASP A 101 10.67 17.35 22.58
C ASP A 101 11.00 17.47 21.08
N TYR A 102 10.67 16.46 20.27
CA TYR A 102 10.94 16.52 18.83
C TYR A 102 10.02 17.51 18.14
N SER A 103 10.57 18.34 17.25
CA SER A 103 9.78 19.14 16.33
C SER A 103 8.98 18.25 15.38
N VAL A 104 7.88 18.77 14.84
CA VAL A 104 7.02 17.99 13.93
C VAL A 104 7.80 17.47 12.74
N ALA A 105 8.68 18.28 12.14
CA ALA A 105 9.54 17.88 11.03
C ALA A 105 10.44 16.70 11.39
N LYS A 106 11.06 16.69 12.58
CA LYS A 106 11.89 15.57 13.06
C LYS A 106 11.07 14.29 13.22
N ARG A 107 9.84 14.39 13.75
CA ARG A 107 8.95 13.22 13.89
C ARG A 107 8.54 12.64 12.54
N VAL A 108 8.21 13.50 11.57
CA VAL A 108 7.88 13.10 10.20
C VAL A 108 9.08 12.46 9.53
N LEU A 109 10.26 13.09 9.60
CA LEU A 109 11.48 12.54 9.05
C LEU A 109 11.77 11.16 9.65
N PHE A 110 11.68 11.00 10.98
CA PHE A 110 11.93 9.71 11.63
C PHE A 110 10.93 8.62 11.20
N ALA A 111 9.65 8.98 11.10
CA ALA A 111 8.60 8.04 10.67
C ALA A 111 8.75 7.57 9.24
N TYR A 112 9.12 8.47 8.32
CA TYR A 112 9.27 8.14 6.90
C TYR A 112 10.68 7.67 6.53
N ALA A 113 11.72 7.97 7.31
CA ALA A 113 13.07 7.46 7.06
C ALA A 113 13.11 5.94 7.05
N PHE A 114 12.40 5.29 8.00
CA PHE A 114 12.26 3.84 8.02
C PHE A 114 11.61 3.31 6.74
N VAL A 115 10.51 3.94 6.29
CA VAL A 115 9.82 3.56 5.05
C VAL A 115 10.73 3.76 3.84
N LEU A 116 11.42 4.89 3.74
CA LEU A 116 12.31 5.20 2.62
C LEU A 116 13.46 4.19 2.52
N LEU A 117 14.00 3.72 3.65
CA LEU A 117 15.00 2.65 3.66
C LEU A 117 14.44 1.33 3.11
N LEU A 118 13.23 0.95 3.50
CA LEU A 118 12.57 -0.24 2.97
C LEU A 118 12.26 -0.12 1.47
N ILE A 119 11.76 1.05 1.04
CA ILE A 119 11.51 1.33 -0.38
C ILE A 119 12.82 1.23 -1.16
N ALA A 120 13.90 1.86 -0.68
CA ALA A 120 15.19 1.83 -1.36
C ALA A 120 15.71 0.39 -1.52
N SER A 121 15.54 -0.46 -0.50
CA SER A 121 15.88 -1.89 -0.58
C SER A 121 15.03 -2.60 -1.64
N SER A 122 13.70 -2.47 -1.56
CA SER A 122 12.77 -3.19 -2.43
C SER A 122 12.70 -2.65 -3.86
N PHE A 123 13.11 -1.41 -4.09
CA PHE A 123 13.14 -0.81 -5.43
C PHE A 123 14.10 -1.57 -6.34
N HIS A 124 15.21 -2.06 -5.80
CA HIS A 124 16.13 -2.93 -6.54
C HIS A 124 15.42 -4.21 -7.02
N SER A 125 14.59 -4.81 -6.17
CA SER A 125 13.79 -6.00 -6.52
C SER A 125 12.75 -5.70 -7.60
N CYS A 126 12.19 -4.49 -7.63
CA CYS A 126 11.23 -4.08 -8.66
C CYS A 126 11.85 -4.08 -10.06
N LEU A 127 13.16 -3.76 -10.17
CA LEU A 127 13.88 -3.81 -11.44
C LEU A 127 14.07 -5.24 -11.97
N GLN A 128 14.01 -6.26 -11.09
CA GLN A 128 14.20 -7.65 -11.51
C GLN A 128 13.07 -8.17 -12.40
N TYR A 129 11.88 -7.55 -12.36
CA TYR A 129 10.77 -7.90 -13.24
C TYR A 129 10.97 -7.47 -14.70
N ILE A 130 11.94 -6.60 -14.97
CA ILE A 130 12.30 -6.21 -16.34
C ILE A 130 12.97 -7.41 -17.00
N PRO A 131 12.44 -7.90 -18.13
CA PRO A 131 12.99 -9.07 -18.79
C PRO A 131 14.45 -8.89 -19.21
N THR A 132 15.25 -9.93 -19.01
CA THR A 132 16.64 -10.04 -19.48
C THR A 132 16.76 -11.00 -20.67
N VAL A 133 18.00 -11.37 -21.02
CA VAL A 133 18.31 -12.42 -21.99
C VAL A 133 17.50 -13.67 -21.65
N GLY A 134 16.56 -14.07 -22.52
CA GLY A 134 15.51 -15.07 -22.22
C GLY A 134 14.07 -14.57 -22.45
N TYR A 135 13.91 -13.29 -22.82
CA TYR A 135 12.61 -12.66 -23.10
C TYR A 135 11.67 -13.47 -24.02
N GLU A 136 12.19 -14.13 -25.04
CA GLU A 136 11.39 -14.92 -25.98
C GLU A 136 10.67 -16.10 -25.30
N GLU A 137 11.29 -16.73 -24.31
CA GLU A 137 10.66 -17.82 -23.56
C GLU A 137 9.49 -17.31 -22.70
N LEU A 138 9.67 -16.16 -22.04
CA LEU A 138 8.60 -15.46 -21.30
C LEU A 138 7.44 -15.07 -22.22
N ARG A 139 7.75 -14.61 -23.44
CA ARG A 139 6.73 -14.25 -24.44
C ARG A 139 5.95 -15.48 -24.90
N GLU A 140 6.63 -16.60 -25.12
CA GLU A 140 5.98 -17.87 -25.50
C GLU A 140 5.10 -18.44 -24.38
N ILE A 141 5.54 -18.32 -23.13
CA ILE A 141 4.72 -18.64 -21.95
C ILE A 141 3.45 -17.78 -21.93
N GLY A 142 3.59 -16.46 -22.16
CA GLY A 142 2.43 -15.55 -22.21
C GLY A 142 1.46 -15.90 -23.34
N ARG A 143 2.00 -16.20 -24.53
CA ARG A 143 1.22 -16.66 -25.69
C ARG A 143 0.45 -17.92 -25.38
N THR A 144 1.11 -18.93 -24.82
CA THR A 144 0.51 -20.23 -24.45
C THR A 144 -0.54 -20.06 -23.35
N ALA A 145 -0.26 -19.23 -22.34
CA ALA A 145 -1.15 -19.02 -21.19
C ALA A 145 -2.48 -18.36 -21.58
N HIS A 146 -2.48 -17.55 -22.64
CA HIS A 146 -3.64 -16.80 -23.11
C HIS A 146 -4.16 -17.25 -24.47
N SER A 147 -3.60 -18.32 -25.04
CA SER A 147 -3.91 -18.81 -26.39
C SER A 147 -3.85 -17.71 -27.46
N LEU A 148 -2.81 -16.87 -27.40
CA LEU A 148 -2.64 -15.74 -28.33
C LEU A 148 -2.08 -16.21 -29.68
N SER A 149 -2.49 -15.51 -30.73
CA SER A 149 -1.94 -15.66 -32.08
C SER A 149 -0.65 -14.84 -32.26
N ASP A 150 0.10 -15.10 -33.33
CA ASP A 150 1.30 -14.30 -33.68
C ASP A 150 1.00 -12.86 -34.06
N SER A 151 -0.24 -12.57 -34.46
CA SER A 151 -0.70 -11.21 -34.74
C SER A 151 -1.06 -10.41 -33.49
N ASP A 152 -1.20 -11.05 -32.33
CA ASP A 152 -1.61 -10.38 -31.10
C ASP A 152 -0.44 -9.61 -30.48
N SER A 153 -0.70 -8.34 -30.16
CA SER A 153 0.27 -7.48 -29.48
C SER A 153 0.12 -7.59 -27.96
N PHE A 154 1.22 -7.95 -27.30
CA PHE A 154 1.33 -8.04 -25.85
C PHE A 154 2.80 -7.93 -25.43
N GLU A 155 3.00 -7.63 -24.15
CA GLU A 155 4.31 -7.59 -23.52
C GLU A 155 4.27 -8.41 -22.23
N VAL A 156 5.36 -9.11 -21.92
CA VAL A 156 5.44 -9.99 -20.75
C VAL A 156 6.59 -9.56 -19.86
N TYR A 157 6.31 -9.39 -18.58
CA TYR A 157 7.29 -9.14 -17.53
C TYR A 157 7.26 -10.32 -16.58
N GLY A 158 8.32 -10.60 -15.83
CA GLY A 158 8.27 -11.78 -14.98
C GLY A 158 9.60 -12.26 -14.47
N LEU A 159 9.52 -13.36 -13.71
CA LEU A 159 10.64 -14.03 -13.09
C LEU A 159 10.37 -15.54 -13.02
N PRO A 160 11.36 -16.40 -13.25
CA PRO A 160 11.22 -17.82 -12.93
C PRO A 160 11.00 -17.98 -11.41
N LEU A 161 10.17 -18.93 -11.00
CA LEU A 161 9.93 -19.24 -9.59
C LEU A 161 11.20 -19.76 -8.91
N PHE A 162 11.88 -20.67 -9.60
CA PHE A 162 13.13 -21.29 -9.14
C PHE A 162 14.31 -20.75 -9.95
N PHE A 163 15.52 -20.97 -9.44
CA PHE A 163 16.73 -20.60 -10.17
C PHE A 163 16.93 -21.54 -11.37
N THR A 164 16.99 -20.96 -12.57
CA THR A 164 17.13 -21.67 -13.86
C THR A 164 18.53 -21.57 -14.45
N GLY A 165 19.44 -20.78 -13.85
CA GLY A 165 20.80 -20.54 -14.37
C GLY A 165 20.87 -19.54 -15.53
N SER A 166 19.80 -19.39 -16.33
CA SER A 166 19.71 -18.48 -17.48
C SER A 166 19.46 -17.01 -17.08
N ASP A 167 18.67 -16.77 -16.02
CA ASP A 167 18.20 -15.42 -15.65
C ASP A 167 19.13 -14.70 -14.66
N GLU A 168 20.45 -14.79 -14.84
CA GLU A 168 21.45 -14.05 -14.03
C GLU A 168 21.31 -14.22 -12.49
N GLY A 169 20.75 -15.33 -11.99
CA GLY A 169 20.53 -15.48 -10.54
C GLY A 169 19.24 -14.89 -10.00
N ARG A 170 18.34 -14.44 -10.87
CA ARG A 170 17.02 -13.91 -10.51
C ARG A 170 16.04 -15.06 -10.32
N SER A 171 15.22 -14.98 -9.27
CA SER A 171 14.08 -15.87 -9.10
C SER A 171 13.05 -15.23 -8.18
N MET A 172 11.77 -15.51 -8.44
CA MET A 172 10.66 -14.98 -7.65
C MET A 172 10.73 -15.47 -6.21
N LEU A 173 11.11 -16.73 -5.96
CA LEU A 173 11.25 -17.24 -4.59
C LEU A 173 12.37 -16.54 -3.82
N ARG A 174 13.48 -16.19 -4.48
CA ARG A 174 14.55 -15.40 -3.86
C ARG A 174 14.04 -14.00 -3.51
N THR A 175 13.35 -13.34 -4.44
CA THR A 175 12.72 -12.03 -4.18
C THR A 175 11.73 -12.10 -3.03
N ILE A 176 10.90 -13.15 -2.97
CA ILE A 176 9.98 -13.37 -1.86
C ILE A 176 10.74 -13.52 -0.55
N ALA A 177 11.71 -14.43 -0.49
CA ALA A 177 12.39 -14.81 0.75
C ALA A 177 13.30 -13.71 1.30
N PHE A 178 14.00 -12.97 0.44
CA PHE A 178 15.02 -12.00 0.86
C PHE A 178 14.56 -10.54 0.82
N GLU A 179 13.48 -10.22 0.12
CA GLU A 179 13.04 -8.81 -0.04
C GLU A 179 11.61 -8.61 0.46
N ILE A 180 10.64 -9.39 -0.05
CA ILE A 180 9.23 -9.23 0.34
C ILE A 180 9.03 -9.64 1.81
N CYS A 181 9.40 -10.86 2.19
CA CYS A 181 9.21 -11.38 3.54
C CYS A 181 9.94 -10.52 4.58
N PRO A 182 11.22 -10.15 4.42
CA PRO A 182 11.92 -9.33 5.41
C PRO A 182 11.35 -7.93 5.53
N SER A 183 11.03 -7.25 4.42
CA SER A 183 10.42 -5.90 4.47
C SER A 183 9.02 -5.93 5.09
N TYR A 184 8.24 -6.97 4.79
CA TYR A 184 6.92 -7.21 5.38
C TYR A 184 7.02 -7.44 6.89
N VAL A 185 7.87 -8.40 7.32
CA VAL A 185 8.08 -8.71 8.74
C VAL A 185 8.61 -7.48 9.49
N ALA A 186 9.61 -6.78 8.96
CA ALA A 186 10.15 -5.57 9.57
C ALA A 186 9.08 -4.48 9.75
N SER A 187 8.26 -4.25 8.73
CA SER A 187 7.17 -3.26 8.78
C SER A 187 6.16 -3.58 9.88
N TYR A 188 5.72 -4.83 9.97
CA TYR A 188 4.75 -5.26 10.98
C TYR A 188 5.35 -5.34 12.39
N LEU A 189 6.61 -5.76 12.55
CA LEU A 189 7.28 -5.74 13.85
C LEU A 189 7.37 -4.32 14.41
N VAL A 190 7.77 -3.34 13.60
CA VAL A 190 7.81 -1.93 14.00
C VAL A 190 6.42 -1.41 14.32
N PHE A 191 5.43 -1.73 13.46
CA PHE A 191 4.04 -1.36 13.68
C PHE A 191 3.50 -1.89 15.02
N PHE A 192 3.67 -3.19 15.31
CA PHE A 192 3.20 -3.81 16.54
C PHE A 192 3.96 -3.27 17.76
N PHE A 193 5.27 -3.09 17.65
CA PHE A 193 6.08 -2.50 18.71
C PHE A 193 5.60 -1.08 19.08
N CYS A 194 5.49 -0.18 18.09
CA CYS A 194 5.01 1.19 18.30
C CYS A 194 3.59 1.20 18.85
N SER A 195 2.68 0.42 18.25
CA SER A 195 1.28 0.31 18.68
C SER A 195 1.14 -0.21 20.10
N TYR A 196 1.92 -1.22 20.49
CA TYR A 196 1.94 -1.77 21.84
C TYR A 196 2.45 -0.75 22.87
N ARG A 197 3.53 -0.04 22.55
CA ARG A 197 4.07 1.03 23.43
C ARG A 197 3.06 2.15 23.62
N VAL A 198 2.42 2.60 22.55
CA VAL A 198 1.33 3.59 22.57
C VAL A 198 0.15 3.08 23.40
N TYR A 199 -0.27 1.83 23.19
CA TYR A 199 -1.35 1.19 23.94
C TYR A 199 -1.09 1.23 25.44
N ARG A 200 0.10 0.77 25.88
CA ARG A 200 0.48 0.80 27.30
C ARG A 200 0.40 2.19 27.90
N MET A 201 0.86 3.20 27.16
CA MET A 201 0.87 4.58 27.63
C MET A 201 -0.54 5.17 27.72
N VAL A 202 -1.38 4.95 26.71
CA VAL A 202 -2.78 5.42 26.67
C VAL A 202 -3.63 4.76 27.74
N HIS A 203 -3.38 3.48 28.03
CA HIS A 203 -4.14 2.70 29.02
C HIS A 203 -3.54 2.73 30.43
N ASN A 204 -2.59 3.65 30.70
CA ASN A 204 -1.98 3.86 32.02
C ASN A 204 -1.31 2.60 32.60
N LEU A 205 -0.81 1.71 31.74
CA LEU A 205 -0.02 0.53 32.17
C LEU A 205 1.46 0.86 32.44
N GLN A 206 1.84 2.13 32.32
CA GLN A 206 3.11 2.67 32.81
C GLN A 206 2.83 3.96 33.59
N GLU A 207 3.17 3.92 34.87
CA GLU A 207 2.89 4.93 35.88
C GLU A 207 3.75 6.18 35.66
N GLY A 208 3.15 7.38 35.64
CA GLY A 208 3.89 8.65 35.71
C GLY A 208 3.58 9.71 34.63
N VAL A 209 2.97 9.34 33.49
CA VAL A 209 2.63 10.34 32.44
C VAL A 209 1.16 10.73 32.51
N HIS A 210 0.88 11.94 32.99
CA HIS A 210 -0.47 12.50 33.00
C HIS A 210 -0.88 12.97 31.59
N ILE A 211 -1.55 12.10 30.83
CA ILE A 211 -2.18 12.46 29.56
C ILE A 211 -3.59 13.01 29.83
N SER A 212 -3.94 14.14 29.23
CA SER A 212 -5.30 14.68 29.36
C SER A 212 -6.35 13.69 28.82
N PRO A 213 -7.55 13.60 29.42
CA PRO A 213 -8.60 12.67 28.98
C PRO A 213 -8.95 12.82 27.49
N ARG A 214 -8.87 14.06 26.98
CA ARG A 214 -9.07 14.37 25.57
C ARG A 214 -8.00 13.72 24.67
N SER A 215 -6.72 13.86 25.03
CA SER A 215 -5.62 13.27 24.26
C SER A 215 -5.63 11.75 24.33
N LYS A 216 -5.94 11.19 25.51
CA LYS A 216 -6.15 9.74 25.71
C LYS A 216 -7.21 9.19 24.74
N ASN A 217 -8.37 9.85 24.67
CA ASN A 217 -9.43 9.48 23.74
C ASN A 217 -9.02 9.62 22.26
N MET A 218 -8.25 10.66 21.92
CA MET A 218 -7.74 10.85 20.57
C MET A 218 -6.78 9.72 20.17
N HIS A 219 -5.79 9.41 21.00
CA HIS A 219 -4.81 8.36 20.74
C HIS A 219 -5.43 6.96 20.72
N SER A 220 -6.40 6.67 21.58
CA SER A 220 -7.13 5.39 21.54
C SER A 220 -7.90 5.21 20.22
N ARG A 221 -8.56 6.27 19.73
CA ARG A 221 -9.24 6.23 18.42
C ARG A 221 -8.26 6.06 17.27
N LEU A 222 -7.14 6.77 17.31
CA LEU A 222 -6.09 6.65 16.28
C LEU A 222 -5.49 5.25 16.26
N LEU A 223 -5.23 4.66 17.43
CA LEU A 223 -4.72 3.29 17.54
C LEU A 223 -5.68 2.27 16.90
N ARG A 224 -6.99 2.37 17.18
CA ARG A 224 -8.00 1.50 16.55
C ARG A 224 -8.05 1.65 15.03
N LEU A 225 -7.92 2.88 14.54
CA LEU A 225 -7.84 3.14 13.10
C LEU A 225 -6.60 2.50 12.50
N GLN A 226 -5.44 2.68 13.13
CA GLN A 226 -4.18 2.10 12.68
C GLN A 226 -4.24 0.58 12.64
N PHE A 227 -4.86 -0.06 13.64
CA PHE A 227 -5.12 -1.51 13.60
C PHE A 227 -6.05 -1.88 12.45
N ALA A 228 -7.13 -1.14 12.20
CA ALA A 228 -7.99 -1.42 11.05
C ALA A 228 -7.22 -1.27 9.72
N GLN A 229 -6.45 -0.20 9.56
CA GLN A 229 -5.68 0.10 8.36
C GLN A 229 -4.51 -0.86 8.16
N GLY A 230 -3.87 -1.34 9.23
CA GLY A 230 -2.76 -2.30 9.15
C GLY A 230 -3.23 -3.76 9.00
N SER A 231 -4.37 -4.10 9.61
CA SER A 231 -4.92 -5.47 9.58
C SER A 231 -5.69 -5.80 8.31
N ILE A 232 -6.40 -4.84 7.69
CA ILE A 232 -7.13 -5.11 6.44
C ILE A 232 -6.18 -5.57 5.31
N PRO A 233 -5.07 -4.87 5.01
CA PRO A 233 -4.09 -5.31 4.02
C PRO A 233 -3.42 -6.62 4.41
N LEU A 234 -3.16 -6.83 5.71
CA LEU A 234 -2.62 -8.09 6.20
C LEU A 234 -3.57 -9.25 5.93
N PHE A 235 -4.87 -9.06 6.16
CA PHE A 235 -5.88 -10.08 5.92
C PHE A 235 -6.09 -10.31 4.42
N CYS A 236 -6.37 -9.26 3.65
CA CYS A 236 -6.59 -9.36 2.22
C CYS A 236 -5.35 -9.87 1.48
N GLY A 237 -4.19 -9.24 1.70
CA GLY A 237 -2.92 -9.64 1.11
C GLY A 237 -2.45 -11.01 1.61
N GLY A 238 -2.63 -11.31 2.90
CA GLY A 238 -2.28 -12.61 3.47
C GLY A 238 -3.07 -13.76 2.84
N VAL A 239 -4.38 -13.58 2.62
CA VAL A 239 -5.22 -14.57 1.92
C VAL A 239 -4.75 -14.76 0.48
N ILE A 240 -4.52 -13.67 -0.25
CA ILE A 240 -4.03 -13.67 -1.64
C ILE A 240 -2.69 -14.41 -1.74
N ILE A 241 -1.72 -14.07 -0.89
CA ILE A 241 -0.39 -14.68 -0.87
C ILE A 241 -0.51 -16.17 -0.49
N THR A 242 -1.33 -16.51 0.52
CA THR A 242 -1.51 -17.90 0.95
C THR A 242 -2.09 -18.76 -0.17
N ILE A 243 -3.13 -18.29 -0.86
CA ILE A 243 -3.71 -18.99 -2.01
C ILE A 243 -2.66 -19.15 -3.11
N SER A 244 -1.92 -18.09 -3.42
CA SER A 244 -0.87 -18.12 -4.45
C SER A 244 0.23 -19.14 -4.11
N LEU A 245 0.68 -19.17 -2.84
CA LEU A 245 1.68 -20.13 -2.37
C LEU A 245 1.14 -21.56 -2.45
N ILE A 246 -0.09 -21.82 -2.03
CA ILE A 246 -0.72 -23.14 -2.17
C ILE A 246 -0.70 -23.56 -3.65
N CYS A 247 -1.14 -22.69 -4.55
CA CYS A 247 -1.13 -23.00 -5.98
C CYS A 247 0.28 -23.30 -6.50
N VAL A 248 1.28 -22.49 -6.12
CA VAL A 248 2.69 -22.73 -6.48
C VAL A 248 3.21 -24.06 -5.93
N PHE A 249 2.97 -24.36 -4.64
CA PHE A 249 3.47 -25.58 -4.00
C PHE A 249 2.85 -26.86 -4.58
N PHE A 250 1.58 -26.82 -4.98
CA PHE A 250 0.89 -27.97 -5.54
C PHE A 250 0.90 -27.99 -7.08
N GLY A 251 1.59 -27.05 -7.73
CA GLY A 251 1.60 -26.94 -9.20
C GLY A 251 0.22 -26.68 -9.80
N LEU A 252 -0.69 -26.05 -9.04
CA LEU A 252 -2.02 -25.72 -9.50
C LEU A 252 -1.97 -24.45 -10.34
N ASN A 253 -2.67 -24.46 -11.47
CA ASN A 253 -2.90 -23.25 -12.24
C ASN A 253 -3.82 -22.33 -11.44
N ILE A 254 -3.36 -21.11 -11.13
CA ILE A 254 -4.16 -20.09 -10.43
C ILE A 254 -5.43 -19.75 -11.23
N GLY A 255 -5.39 -19.91 -12.56
CA GLY A 255 -6.58 -19.80 -13.39
C GLY A 255 -7.23 -18.41 -13.29
N GLU A 256 -8.55 -18.39 -13.20
CA GLU A 256 -9.36 -17.18 -13.05
C GLU A 256 -9.12 -16.45 -11.72
N TRP A 257 -8.62 -17.14 -10.69
CA TRP A 257 -8.34 -16.51 -9.39
C TRP A 257 -7.25 -15.45 -9.50
N ALA A 258 -6.39 -15.50 -10.51
CA ALA A 258 -5.34 -14.51 -10.78
C ALA A 258 -5.90 -13.08 -10.88
N VAL A 259 -7.10 -12.95 -11.45
CA VAL A 259 -7.78 -11.66 -11.60
C VAL A 259 -8.18 -11.11 -10.24
N LEU A 260 -8.77 -11.96 -9.40
CA LEU A 260 -9.16 -11.60 -8.04
C LEU A 260 -7.94 -11.26 -7.17
N LEU A 261 -6.84 -12.01 -7.32
CA LEU A 261 -5.56 -11.71 -6.66
C LEU A 261 -5.03 -10.34 -7.09
N SER A 262 -5.01 -10.06 -8.39
CA SER A 262 -4.53 -8.78 -8.94
C SER A 262 -5.40 -7.61 -8.48
N LEU A 263 -6.73 -7.73 -8.60
CA LEU A 263 -7.67 -6.71 -8.15
C LEU A 263 -7.57 -6.47 -6.64
N GLY A 264 -7.43 -7.53 -5.85
CA GLY A 264 -7.27 -7.42 -4.40
C GLY A 264 -5.98 -6.71 -4.01
N LEU A 265 -4.86 -7.03 -4.66
CA LEU A 265 -3.58 -6.35 -4.44
C LEU A 265 -3.70 -4.86 -4.78
N TYR A 266 -4.14 -4.50 -6.00
CA TYR A 266 -4.24 -3.10 -6.41
C TYR A 266 -5.33 -2.29 -5.69
N SER A 267 -6.38 -2.94 -5.17
CA SER A 267 -7.44 -2.25 -4.41
C SER A 267 -7.03 -1.95 -2.96
N SER A 268 -6.04 -2.66 -2.42
CA SER A 268 -5.64 -2.54 -1.02
C SER A 268 -5.26 -1.11 -0.63
N SER A 269 -4.42 -0.45 -1.44
CA SER A 269 -3.97 0.91 -1.17
C SER A 269 -5.13 1.90 -1.16
N SER A 270 -6.06 1.74 -2.10
CA SER A 270 -7.27 2.57 -2.22
C SER A 270 -8.19 2.39 -1.01
N ILE A 271 -8.32 1.15 -0.50
CA ILE A 271 -9.08 0.88 0.73
C ILE A 271 -8.42 1.56 1.93
N GLN A 272 -7.10 1.44 2.08
CA GLN A 272 -6.36 2.05 3.19
C GLN A 272 -6.52 3.58 3.23
N GLY A 273 -6.32 4.26 2.11
CA GLY A 273 -6.44 5.71 2.06
C GLY A 273 -7.89 6.19 2.12
N THR A 274 -8.86 5.46 1.54
CA THR A 274 -10.28 5.73 1.77
C THR A 274 -10.66 5.69 3.25
N LEU A 275 -10.20 4.68 3.99
CA LEU A 275 -10.41 4.59 5.45
C LEU A 275 -9.74 5.77 6.19
N CYS A 276 -8.56 6.20 5.73
CA CYS A 276 -7.87 7.38 6.25
C CYS A 276 -8.71 8.65 6.07
N LEU A 277 -9.20 8.88 4.86
CA LEU A 277 -10.01 10.05 4.51
C LEU A 277 -11.33 10.07 5.28
N ILE A 278 -12.01 8.93 5.41
CA ILE A 278 -13.23 8.79 6.22
C ILE A 278 -12.96 9.21 7.67
N TYR A 279 -11.83 8.76 8.24
CA TYR A 279 -11.44 9.13 9.60
C TYR A 279 -11.14 10.62 9.74
N LEU A 280 -10.34 11.19 8.83
CA LEU A 280 -10.01 12.61 8.86
C LEU A 280 -11.29 13.46 8.78
N ARG A 281 -12.18 13.15 7.82
CA ARG A 281 -13.48 13.83 7.67
C ARG A 281 -14.32 13.78 8.94
N ARG A 282 -14.44 12.62 9.59
CA ARG A 282 -15.18 12.46 10.85
C ARG A 282 -14.55 13.28 11.99
N THR A 283 -13.22 13.32 12.05
CA THR A 283 -12.47 14.07 13.07
C THR A 283 -12.65 15.57 12.92
N TYR A 284 -12.57 16.10 11.69
CA TYR A 284 -12.78 17.52 11.41
C TYR A 284 -14.23 17.95 11.66
N ARG A 285 -15.22 17.15 11.21
CA ARG A 285 -16.65 17.46 11.43
C ARG A 285 -16.98 17.55 12.91
N SER A 286 -16.40 16.67 13.74
CA SER A 286 -16.59 16.71 15.20
C SER A 286 -15.94 17.92 15.88
N ARG A 287 -14.91 18.54 15.28
CA ARG A 287 -14.31 19.78 15.79
C ARG A 287 -15.16 20.99 15.42
N ALA A 288 -15.62 21.06 14.17
CA ALA A 288 -16.45 22.17 13.70
C ALA A 288 -17.74 22.31 14.52
N SER A 289 -18.42 21.19 14.83
CA SER A 289 -19.67 21.22 15.61
C SER A 289 -19.51 21.61 17.09
N LYS A 290 -18.29 21.53 17.64
CA LYS A 290 -18.01 21.97 19.01
C LYS A 290 -17.74 23.47 19.08
N VAL A 291 -17.09 24.04 18.06
CA VAL A 291 -16.81 25.48 18.00
C VAL A 291 -18.10 26.28 17.88
N SER A 292 -19.07 25.80 17.09
CA SER A 292 -20.37 26.47 16.91
C SER A 292 -21.32 26.37 18.11
N ARG A 293 -21.04 25.49 19.08
CA ARG A 293 -21.86 25.33 20.31
C ARG A 293 -21.32 26.08 21.51
N VAL A 294 -20.20 26.80 21.40
CA VAL A 294 -19.83 27.76 22.45
C VAL A 294 -20.85 28.90 22.34
N PRO A 295 -21.81 29.01 23.27
CA PRO A 295 -22.79 30.08 23.19
C PRO A 295 -22.00 31.38 23.25
N SER A 296 -22.25 32.27 22.29
CA SER A 296 -21.78 33.64 22.37
C SER A 296 -22.30 34.20 23.68
N THR A 297 -21.44 34.24 24.70
CA THR A 297 -21.65 35.01 25.92
C THR A 297 -21.51 36.49 25.58
N SER A 298 -22.32 36.93 24.62
CA SER A 298 -22.58 38.33 24.34
C SER A 298 -23.76 38.75 25.19
N SER A 299 -23.52 39.77 26.02
CA SER A 299 -24.55 40.58 26.68
C SER A 299 -25.18 40.03 27.96
N ALA A 300 -24.37 39.88 29.00
CA ALA A 300 -24.85 40.04 30.38
C ALA A 300 -23.89 40.91 31.19
N ARG A 301 -23.68 42.16 30.73
CA ARG A 301 -23.08 43.23 31.55
C ARG A 301 -23.34 44.59 30.92
N SER A 302 -24.47 45.19 31.28
CA SER A 302 -24.69 46.63 31.24
C SER A 302 -26.08 46.90 31.83
N HIS A 303 -26.19 46.92 33.15
CA HIS A 303 -27.09 47.82 33.90
C HIS A 303 -26.80 47.66 35.39
N HIS A 304 -25.77 48.36 35.86
CA HIS A 304 -25.72 48.88 37.21
C HIS A 304 -24.82 50.10 37.21
N ARG A 305 -25.44 51.25 36.94
CA ARG A 305 -25.28 52.51 37.68
C ARG A 305 -26.36 53.47 37.20
#